data_AF-A0A2E3S304-F1
#
_entry.id   AF-A0A2E3S304-F1
#
_cell.length_a   1.000
_cell.length_b   1.000
_cell.length_c   1.000
_cell.angle_alpha   90.00
_cell.angle_beta   90.00
_cell.angle_gamma   90.00
#
_symmetry.space_group_name_H-M   'P 1'
#
loop_
_entity.id
_entity.type
_entity.pdbx_description
1 polymer ?
#
loop_
_entity_poly.entity_id
_entity_poly.type
_entity_poly.pdbx_seq_one_letter_code
_entity_poly.pdbx_strand_id
1 'polypeptide(L)'
;MSSKTDRFGTHNFFSQFSSIIITLIILTGCDTFDSLIGKKPTPPLPGERIPIMLHERDRTADPRVSDLRVLLPPPRLNRDWSQSGGTPSHAMHHLKINKSVSRRWIADAGEGSGKDRRLLASPIVVGDKVFVTDLESNVTAFDAETGNSIWYFRPKVPAGDEEAFGGGLAFGSDTVFLSTGYGRVYALEEKTGKLKWMKKLQGPMRAPPAVAGGRVFVVTIDNHLVALNAASGERLWTHAGLAEIAGLLGGAAPAVEGNTVIVPYSSGEIFAIRAENGRVAWSDALSPARRIDALATLAHVRGSPVINRGLVHAISHSGRLVAIDQRSGARIWERSIGGVETPWVAGDFIYLLSNQAELYCLTRRGGRIRWVRPLPKFEDPQDKEGPIKWSGPVLVSDRLVVTGSHGEALSISPYTGVPLGRVELPGGISIAPVVADGTLYFFTNNAELIAFR
;
A
#
# COMPACT_ATOMS: atom_id res chain seq x y z
N MET A 1 29.00 -70.81 55.76
CA MET A 1 29.64 -72.13 55.91
C MET A 1 29.64 -72.79 54.55
N SER A 2 30.82 -73.28 54.15
CA SER A 2 31.14 -74.24 53.07
C SER A 2 29.94 -75.16 52.71
N SER A 3 29.72 -75.60 51.47
CA SER A 3 30.66 -76.36 50.63
C SER A 3 29.90 -76.75 49.34
N LYS A 4 30.51 -76.73 48.14
CA LYS A 4 31.04 -77.91 47.39
C LYS A 4 29.97 -78.99 47.09
N THR A 5 29.87 -79.65 45.95
CA THR A 5 30.78 -79.92 44.80
C THR A 5 30.03 -80.85 43.83
N ASP A 6 30.40 -80.80 42.55
CA ASP A 6 30.61 -81.93 41.59
C ASP A 6 29.48 -82.96 41.34
N ARG A 7 29.26 -83.56 40.15
CA ARG A 7 29.99 -83.70 38.88
C ARG A 7 29.13 -84.56 37.91
N PHE A 8 29.51 -84.54 36.62
CA PHE A 8 29.21 -85.50 35.53
C PHE A 8 27.73 -85.58 35.06
N GLY A 9 27.34 -85.42 33.80
CA GLY A 9 28.04 -85.55 32.52
C GLY A 9 27.54 -86.80 31.79
N THR A 10 26.72 -86.65 30.74
CA THR A 10 26.89 -87.24 29.38
C THR A 10 25.60 -87.32 28.55
N HIS A 11 25.75 -86.83 27.32
CA HIS A 11 25.18 -87.28 26.03
C HIS A 11 23.67 -87.18 25.70
N ASN A 12 23.42 -86.25 24.78
CA ASN A 12 22.81 -86.44 23.46
C ASN A 12 21.49 -87.22 23.37
N PHE A 13 20.39 -86.50 23.15
CA PHE A 13 19.42 -86.75 22.07
C PHE A 13 18.37 -85.61 22.06
N PHE A 14 17.97 -85.14 20.87
CA PHE A 14 16.85 -84.21 20.60
C PHE A 14 17.00 -82.78 21.16
N SER A 15 17.41 -81.78 20.37
CA SER A 15 16.69 -81.16 19.26
C SER A 15 15.29 -80.64 19.63
N GLN A 16 15.10 -79.33 19.36
CA GLN A 16 13.89 -78.51 19.43
C GLN A 16 13.75 -77.67 20.71
N PHE A 17 13.56 -76.35 20.50
CA PHE A 17 13.45 -75.25 21.47
C PHE A 17 14.74 -74.55 21.93
N SER A 18 15.53 -74.01 20.99
CA SER A 18 16.28 -72.75 21.19
C SER A 18 16.83 -72.17 19.87
N SER A 19 15.97 -72.03 18.87
CA SER A 19 16.30 -71.23 17.66
C SER A 19 15.17 -70.28 17.25
N ILE A 20 14.29 -69.93 18.20
CA ILE A 20 13.31 -68.87 18.06
C ILE A 20 13.63 -67.86 19.15
N ILE A 21 14.60 -66.97 18.89
CA ILE A 21 14.83 -65.67 19.58
C ILE A 21 15.99 -64.88 18.91
N ILE A 22 16.78 -65.48 18.01
CA ILE A 22 17.82 -64.76 17.22
C ILE A 22 17.39 -64.58 15.74
N THR A 23 16.08 -64.59 15.45
CA THR A 23 15.55 -64.26 14.11
C THR A 23 14.56 -63.10 14.15
N LEU A 24 14.41 -62.41 15.30
CA LEU A 24 13.54 -61.24 15.45
C LEU A 24 14.27 -59.89 15.54
N ILE A 25 15.58 -59.85 15.25
CA ILE A 25 16.37 -58.59 15.22
C ILE A 25 16.86 -58.24 13.79
N ILE A 26 16.49 -59.01 12.75
CA ILE A 26 16.90 -58.72 11.36
C ILE A 26 15.73 -58.16 10.50
N LEU A 27 14.58 -57.85 11.10
CA LEU A 27 13.42 -57.31 10.35
C LEU A 27 12.86 -55.99 10.88
N THR A 28 13.67 -55.23 11.62
CA THR A 28 13.34 -53.83 11.95
C THR A 28 14.53 -52.92 11.67
N GLY A 29 14.35 -51.97 10.75
CA GLY A 29 15.20 -50.78 10.65
C GLY A 29 16.11 -50.67 9.43
N CYS A 30 15.55 -50.58 8.23
CA CYS A 30 16.22 -49.89 7.11
C CYS A 30 15.65 -48.49 6.84
N ASP A 31 14.75 -47.98 7.69
CA ASP A 31 14.24 -46.59 7.57
C ASP A 31 14.92 -45.60 8.53
N THR A 32 15.67 -46.07 9.51
CA THR A 32 16.34 -45.21 10.49
C THR A 32 17.70 -44.67 10.03
N PHE A 33 18.32 -45.26 9.01
CA PHE A 33 19.60 -44.78 8.46
C PHE A 33 19.43 -43.72 7.35
N ASP A 34 18.28 -43.69 6.67
CA ASP A 34 17.99 -42.78 5.54
C ASP A 34 17.61 -41.36 6.00
N SER A 35 17.30 -41.17 7.28
CA SER A 35 17.07 -39.84 7.88
C SER A 35 18.35 -39.18 8.42
N LEU A 36 19.44 -39.94 8.56
CA LEU A 36 20.71 -39.47 9.12
C LEU A 36 21.70 -38.94 8.05
N ILE A 37 21.46 -39.27 6.77
CA ILE A 37 22.26 -38.81 5.63
C ILE A 37 21.30 -38.16 4.64
N GLY A 38 21.34 -36.83 4.55
CA GLY A 38 20.40 -36.05 3.75
C GLY A 38 20.25 -36.55 2.31
N LYS A 39 19.00 -36.77 1.89
CA LYS A 39 18.67 -37.12 0.50
C LYS A 39 19.14 -36.02 -0.44
N LYS A 40 20.01 -36.37 -1.39
CA LYS A 40 20.26 -35.54 -2.58
C LYS A 40 18.96 -35.45 -3.39
N PRO A 41 18.52 -34.24 -3.79
CA PRO A 41 17.30 -34.11 -4.60
C PRO A 41 17.49 -34.83 -5.93
N THR A 42 16.49 -35.62 -6.32
CA THR A 42 16.45 -36.30 -7.61
C THR A 42 16.51 -35.27 -8.74
N PRO A 43 17.31 -35.52 -9.80
CA PRO A 43 17.40 -34.60 -10.92
C PRO A 43 16.03 -34.49 -11.60
N PRO A 44 15.58 -33.26 -11.95
CA PRO A 44 14.29 -33.07 -12.59
C PRO A 44 14.25 -33.81 -13.93
N LEU A 45 13.12 -34.43 -14.23
CA LEU A 45 12.89 -35.14 -15.50
C LEU A 45 13.22 -34.23 -16.69
N PRO A 46 13.98 -34.72 -17.68
CA PRO A 46 14.27 -33.96 -18.89
C PRO A 46 13.00 -33.79 -19.71
N GLY A 47 12.63 -32.53 -19.95
CA GLY A 47 11.48 -32.14 -20.74
C GLY A 47 11.29 -30.63 -20.70
N GLU A 48 10.86 -30.03 -21.81
CA GLU A 48 10.51 -28.62 -21.85
C GLU A 48 9.28 -28.41 -20.97
N ARG A 49 9.48 -27.76 -19.82
CA ARG A 49 8.38 -27.42 -18.91
C ARG A 49 7.61 -26.28 -19.52
N ILE A 50 6.43 -26.57 -20.06
CA ILE A 50 5.46 -25.56 -20.46
C ILE A 50 4.64 -25.21 -19.21
N PRO A 51 4.76 -24.01 -18.62
CA PRO A 51 3.93 -23.62 -17.50
C PRO A 51 2.47 -23.52 -17.98
N ILE A 52 1.57 -24.33 -17.43
CA ILE A 52 0.12 -24.14 -17.60
C ILE A 52 -0.34 -23.16 -16.51
N MET A 53 0.26 -21.96 -16.49
CA MET A 53 -0.16 -20.85 -15.64
C MET A 53 -0.80 -19.80 -16.54
N LEU A 54 -2.14 -19.77 -16.55
CA LEU A 54 -2.94 -18.71 -17.19
C LEU A 54 -2.57 -17.28 -16.69
N HIS A 55 -1.78 -17.16 -15.61
CA HIS A 55 -1.35 -15.90 -14.99
C HIS A 55 -0.05 -15.28 -15.55
N GLU A 56 0.71 -15.96 -16.41
CA GLU A 56 1.96 -15.38 -16.96
C GLU A 56 1.73 -14.53 -18.22
N ARG A 57 0.63 -14.78 -18.97
CA ARG A 57 0.35 -14.08 -20.23
C ARG A 57 0.01 -12.58 -20.06
N ASP A 58 -0.37 -12.16 -18.85
CA ASP A 58 -0.77 -10.77 -18.57
C ASP A 58 0.39 -9.89 -18.05
N ARG A 59 1.63 -10.39 -17.97
CA ARG A 59 2.77 -9.68 -17.37
C ARG A 59 3.75 -9.07 -18.37
N THR A 60 3.54 -9.28 -19.66
CA THR A 60 4.43 -8.80 -20.71
C THR A 60 3.84 -7.57 -21.40
N ALA A 61 4.70 -6.76 -22.01
CA ALA A 61 4.23 -5.66 -22.83
C ALA A 61 3.39 -6.21 -23.99
N ASP A 62 2.23 -5.61 -24.25
CA ASP A 62 1.37 -5.98 -25.37
C ASP A 62 2.08 -5.54 -26.67
N PRO A 63 2.42 -6.46 -27.59
CA PRO A 63 3.16 -6.13 -28.82
C PRO A 63 2.48 -5.05 -29.67
N ARG A 64 1.16 -4.87 -29.54
CA ARG A 64 0.41 -3.85 -30.29
C ARG A 64 0.67 -2.43 -29.79
N VAL A 65 1.18 -2.28 -28.57
CA VAL A 65 1.50 -0.98 -27.97
C VAL A 65 2.94 -0.90 -27.46
N SER A 66 3.77 -1.94 -27.62
CA SER A 66 5.17 -1.93 -27.19
C SER A 66 6.03 -0.88 -27.91
N ASP A 67 5.61 -0.41 -29.08
CA ASP A 67 6.27 0.67 -29.82
C ASP A 67 5.52 2.00 -29.74
N LEU A 68 4.37 2.03 -29.04
CA LEU A 68 3.60 3.25 -28.85
C LEU A 68 4.46 4.29 -28.11
N ARG A 69 4.66 5.46 -28.71
CA ARG A 69 5.40 6.52 -28.05
C ARG A 69 4.62 7.05 -26.85
N VAL A 70 5.23 7.03 -25.68
CA VAL A 70 4.67 7.67 -24.48
C VAL A 70 4.80 9.18 -24.65
N LEU A 71 3.66 9.86 -24.78
CA LEU A 71 3.58 11.32 -24.87
C LEU A 71 2.92 11.86 -23.62
N LEU A 72 3.68 12.60 -22.82
CA LEU A 72 3.18 13.27 -21.62
C LEU A 72 2.80 14.71 -21.96
N PRO A 73 1.74 15.27 -21.35
CA PRO A 73 1.47 16.71 -21.43
C PRO A 73 2.65 17.50 -20.83
N PRO A 74 2.81 18.79 -21.12
CA PRO A 74 3.88 19.58 -20.49
C PRO A 74 3.83 19.52 -18.95
N PRO A 75 4.99 19.43 -18.26
CA PRO A 75 5.00 19.41 -16.80
C PRO A 75 4.53 20.75 -16.23
N ARG A 76 3.64 20.69 -15.23
CA ARG A 76 3.07 21.86 -14.56
C ARG A 76 3.57 21.96 -13.12
N LEU A 77 3.80 23.19 -12.67
CA LEU A 77 4.02 23.44 -11.25
C LEU A 77 2.68 23.28 -10.52
N ASN A 78 2.68 22.54 -9.40
CA ASN A 78 1.58 22.54 -8.46
C ASN A 78 2.01 23.28 -7.22
N ARG A 79 1.25 24.31 -6.82
CA ARG A 79 1.53 25.02 -5.57
C ARG A 79 1.24 24.15 -4.35
N ASP A 80 0.15 23.38 -4.42
CA ASP A 80 -0.36 22.63 -3.29
C ASP A 80 -0.39 21.11 -3.57
N TRP A 81 -0.27 20.35 -2.50
CA TRP A 81 -0.58 18.94 -2.35
C TRP A 81 -1.55 18.82 -1.17
N SER A 82 -2.78 19.27 -1.38
CA SER A 82 -3.72 19.57 -0.29
C SER A 82 -4.23 18.36 0.49
N GLN A 83 -4.18 17.15 -0.06
CA GLN A 83 -4.76 15.94 0.54
C GLN A 83 -3.90 14.73 0.20
N SER A 84 -4.14 13.57 0.83
CA SER A 84 -3.52 12.32 0.37
C SER A 84 -3.85 12.10 -1.12
N GLY A 85 -2.86 11.73 -1.94
CA GLY A 85 -2.99 11.70 -3.40
C GLY A 85 -2.99 13.08 -4.10
N GLY A 86 -2.79 14.18 -3.36
CA GLY A 86 -2.48 15.53 -3.84
C GLY A 86 -3.68 16.43 -4.09
N THR A 87 -4.75 15.92 -4.70
CA THR A 87 -6.02 16.62 -4.94
C THR A 87 -7.20 15.72 -4.58
N PRO A 88 -8.41 16.26 -4.41
CA PRO A 88 -9.59 15.43 -4.15
C PRO A 88 -9.82 14.31 -5.18
N SER A 89 -9.46 14.50 -6.44
CA SER A 89 -9.61 13.49 -7.50
C SER A 89 -8.43 12.50 -7.59
N HIS A 90 -7.36 12.76 -6.82
CA HIS A 90 -6.05 12.09 -6.87
C HIS A 90 -5.35 12.15 -8.24
N ALA A 91 -5.80 13.02 -9.15
CA ALA A 91 -5.28 13.13 -10.51
C ALA A 91 -4.23 14.24 -10.61
N MET A 92 -2.98 13.95 -10.23
CA MET A 92 -1.90 14.95 -10.21
C MET A 92 -1.29 15.26 -11.59
N HIS A 93 -1.43 14.37 -12.57
CA HIS A 93 -0.90 14.54 -13.93
C HIS A 93 0.63 14.62 -13.98
N HIS A 94 1.18 15.55 -14.75
CA HIS A 94 2.61 15.66 -14.95
C HIS A 94 3.12 16.86 -14.15
N LEU A 95 3.72 16.60 -12.99
CA LEU A 95 4.24 17.66 -12.11
C LEU A 95 5.59 18.14 -12.59
N LYS A 96 6.00 19.34 -12.18
CA LYS A 96 7.28 19.94 -12.53
C LYS A 96 8.19 20.02 -11.32
N ILE A 97 9.45 19.66 -11.52
CA ILE A 97 10.56 19.93 -10.59
C ILE A 97 11.72 20.61 -11.32
N ASN A 98 12.61 21.23 -10.55
CA ASN A 98 13.85 21.80 -11.06
C ASN A 98 14.75 20.72 -11.71
N LYS A 99 15.61 21.15 -12.65
CA LYS A 99 16.50 20.23 -13.39
C LYS A 99 17.53 19.56 -12.47
N SER A 100 18.11 20.34 -11.57
CA SER A 100 19.02 19.88 -10.53
C SER A 100 18.26 19.87 -9.21
N VAL A 101 18.24 18.72 -8.55
CA VAL A 101 17.53 18.54 -7.29
C VAL A 101 18.55 18.11 -6.24
N SER A 102 18.64 18.85 -5.15
CA SER A 102 19.50 18.52 -4.01
C SER A 102 18.72 18.62 -2.71
N ARG A 103 19.15 17.85 -1.70
CA ARG A 103 18.60 17.96 -0.35
C ARG A 103 18.79 19.39 0.18
N ARG A 104 17.72 20.00 0.70
CA ARG A 104 17.72 21.35 1.28
C ARG A 104 17.75 21.32 2.79
N TRP A 105 16.84 20.57 3.39
CA TRP A 105 16.72 20.43 4.83
C TRP A 105 16.15 19.06 5.21
N ILE A 106 16.34 18.70 6.47
CA ILE A 106 15.71 17.59 7.16
C ILE A 106 15.09 18.16 8.44
N ALA A 107 13.87 17.76 8.75
CA ALA A 107 13.19 18.12 9.99
C ALA A 107 12.68 16.87 10.71
N ASP A 108 12.85 16.84 12.02
CA ASP A 108 12.23 15.84 12.90
C ASP A 108 10.74 16.16 13.06
N ALA A 109 9.88 15.21 12.71
CA ALA A 109 8.44 15.34 12.77
C ALA A 109 7.78 14.58 13.94
N GLY A 110 8.56 14.00 14.86
CA GLY A 110 8.06 13.31 16.04
C GLY A 110 8.27 11.80 15.98
N GLU A 111 7.26 11.04 16.40
CA GLU A 111 7.41 9.59 16.54
C GLU A 111 7.32 8.83 15.20
N GLY A 112 8.34 8.01 14.94
CA GLY A 112 8.46 7.15 13.76
C GLY A 112 7.66 5.85 13.83
N SER A 113 7.89 4.97 12.85
CA SER A 113 7.40 3.60 12.83
C SER A 113 8.19 2.73 13.79
N GLY A 114 7.50 1.86 14.53
CA GLY A 114 8.09 0.85 15.39
C GLY A 114 7.98 -0.57 14.81
N LYS A 115 8.15 -1.57 15.68
CA LYS A 115 7.98 -2.99 15.31
C LYS A 115 6.55 -3.29 14.88
N ASP A 116 5.57 -2.87 15.68
CA ASP A 116 4.16 -3.24 15.54
C ASP A 116 3.28 -2.10 14.98
N ARG A 117 3.82 -0.88 14.94
CA ARG A 117 3.11 0.33 14.48
C ARG A 117 3.85 0.96 13.31
N ARG A 118 3.09 1.45 12.32
CA ARG A 118 3.64 2.03 11.09
C ARG A 118 3.07 3.41 10.84
N LEU A 119 3.90 4.32 10.35
CA LEU A 119 3.46 5.59 9.77
C LEU A 119 2.70 5.31 8.47
N LEU A 120 1.50 5.88 8.37
CA LEU A 120 0.60 5.66 7.23
C LEU A 120 0.11 6.97 6.60
N ALA A 121 0.21 8.09 7.33
CA ALA A 121 -0.32 9.37 6.90
C ALA A 121 0.67 10.07 5.96
N SER A 122 0.24 10.32 4.72
CA SER A 122 0.99 11.15 3.79
C SER A 122 1.05 12.61 4.26
N PRO A 123 2.20 13.28 4.11
CA PRO A 123 2.28 14.73 4.25
C PRO A 123 1.32 15.44 3.29
N ILE A 124 0.87 16.63 3.68
CA ILE A 124 0.19 17.56 2.76
C ILE A 124 0.98 18.87 2.70
N VAL A 125 0.94 19.53 1.54
CA VAL A 125 1.62 20.82 1.33
C VAL A 125 0.60 21.85 0.89
N VAL A 126 0.59 23.01 1.52
CA VAL A 126 -0.32 24.11 1.18
C VAL A 126 0.47 25.41 1.22
N GLY A 127 0.65 26.03 0.06
CA GLY A 127 1.47 27.21 -0.11
C GLY A 127 2.90 27.00 0.41
N ASP A 128 3.22 27.73 1.47
CA ASP A 128 4.52 27.79 2.13
C ASP A 128 4.64 26.82 3.32
N LYS A 129 3.69 25.90 3.52
CA LYS A 129 3.67 25.00 4.68
C LYS A 129 3.54 23.54 4.31
N VAL A 130 4.26 22.70 5.04
CA VAL A 130 4.14 21.24 4.99
C VAL A 130 3.55 20.76 6.31
N PHE A 131 2.45 20.03 6.26
CA PHE A 131 1.81 19.45 7.42
C PHE A 131 2.05 17.94 7.42
N VAL A 132 2.49 17.42 8.57
CA VAL A 132 2.76 16.00 8.76
C VAL A 132 2.10 15.50 10.02
N THR A 133 1.89 14.20 10.07
CA THR A 133 1.35 13.50 11.23
C THR A 133 2.28 12.39 11.62
N ASP A 134 2.66 12.38 12.90
CA ASP A 134 3.50 11.34 13.48
C ASP A 134 2.67 10.10 13.88
N LEU A 135 3.33 9.10 14.46
CA LEU A 135 2.69 7.84 14.85
C LEU A 135 1.63 8.03 15.96
N GLU A 136 1.75 9.08 16.77
CA GLU A 136 0.84 9.44 17.86
C GLU A 136 -0.32 10.35 17.41
N SER A 137 -0.47 10.53 16.09
CA SER A 137 -1.44 11.46 15.49
C SER A 137 -1.18 12.93 15.79
N ASN A 138 -0.01 13.31 16.30
CA ASN A 138 0.35 14.71 16.47
C ASN A 138 0.54 15.36 15.10
N VAL A 139 0.17 16.63 14.98
CA VAL A 139 0.31 17.38 13.73
C VAL A 139 1.36 18.47 13.92
N THR A 140 2.35 18.49 13.03
CA THR A 140 3.34 19.56 12.96
C THR A 140 3.23 20.25 11.62
N ALA A 141 3.18 21.58 11.64
CA ALA A 141 3.32 22.41 10.46
C ALA A 141 4.75 22.92 10.36
N PHE A 142 5.37 22.72 9.21
CA PHE A 142 6.71 23.16 8.89
C PHE A 142 6.67 24.23 7.81
N ASP A 143 7.57 25.20 7.92
CA ASP A 143 7.88 26.11 6.82
C ASP A 143 8.53 25.33 5.67
N ALA A 144 7.95 25.43 4.47
CA ALA A 144 8.34 24.62 3.32
C ALA A 144 9.74 24.96 2.78
N GLU A 145 10.23 26.18 3.04
CA GLU A 145 11.53 26.66 2.58
C GLU A 145 12.66 26.26 3.54
N THR A 146 12.43 26.38 4.84
CA THR A 146 13.44 26.24 5.89
C THR A 146 13.37 24.93 6.67
N GLY A 147 12.20 24.27 6.70
CA GLY A 147 11.95 23.09 7.53
C GLY A 147 11.74 23.42 9.01
N ASN A 148 11.61 24.69 9.38
CA ASN A 148 11.35 25.09 10.76
C ASN A 148 9.89 24.82 11.16
N SER A 149 9.68 24.35 12.39
CA SER A 149 8.33 24.18 12.94
C SER A 149 7.64 25.54 13.14
N ILE A 150 6.42 25.67 12.61
CA ILE A 150 5.57 26.86 12.73
C ILE A 150 4.59 26.69 13.91
N TRP A 151 3.91 25.54 13.95
CA TRP A 151 3.00 25.20 15.03
C TRP A 151 2.89 23.69 15.19
N TYR A 152 2.41 23.29 16.37
CA TYR A 152 2.21 21.90 16.76
C TYR A 152 0.83 21.72 17.40
N PHE A 153 0.16 20.61 17.08
CA PHE A 153 -1.12 20.22 17.65
C PHE A 153 -1.09 18.77 18.14
N ARG A 154 -1.41 18.57 19.41
CA ARG A 154 -1.58 17.23 20.02
C ARG A 154 -3.07 16.92 20.18
N PRO A 155 -3.63 15.95 19.45
CA PRO A 155 -5.01 15.55 19.63
C PRO A 155 -5.21 14.91 21.02
N LYS A 156 -6.43 15.01 21.54
CA LYS A 156 -6.79 14.28 22.76
C LYS A 156 -6.88 12.79 22.44
N VAL A 157 -6.18 11.98 23.22
CA VAL A 157 -6.29 10.51 23.23
C VAL A 157 -7.41 10.11 24.20
N PRO A 158 -8.39 9.26 23.82
CA PRO A 158 -9.39 8.74 24.74
C PRO A 158 -8.75 7.92 25.87
N ALA A 159 -9.31 7.95 27.07
CA ALA A 159 -8.84 7.10 28.16
C ALA A 159 -9.10 5.62 27.83
N GLY A 160 -8.08 4.77 28.00
CA GLY A 160 -8.15 3.34 27.69
C GLY A 160 -7.84 2.95 26.24
N ASP A 161 -7.64 3.93 25.35
CA ASP A 161 -7.18 3.70 23.98
C ASP A 161 -5.69 4.05 23.89
N GLU A 162 -4.82 3.05 23.98
CA GLU A 162 -3.36 3.25 23.95
C GLU A 162 -2.80 3.25 22.53
N GLU A 163 -3.51 2.67 21.56
CA GLU A 163 -3.04 2.52 20.19
C GLU A 163 -4.08 2.99 19.17
N ALA A 164 -3.63 3.77 18.19
CA ALA A 164 -4.42 4.16 17.03
C ALA A 164 -3.67 3.84 15.74
N PHE A 165 -4.41 3.31 14.76
CA PHE A 165 -3.91 3.08 13.41
C PHE A 165 -4.74 3.88 12.40
N GLY A 166 -4.07 4.33 11.35
CA GLY A 166 -4.72 5.01 10.23
C GLY A 166 -4.96 6.49 10.47
N GLY A 167 -5.87 7.06 9.67
CA GLY A 167 -6.10 8.50 9.63
C GLY A 167 -5.11 9.23 8.73
N GLY A 168 -5.01 10.54 8.91
CA GLY A 168 -4.18 11.42 8.08
C GLY A 168 -4.76 12.82 7.95
N LEU A 169 -4.18 13.58 7.02
CA LEU A 169 -4.46 15.00 6.83
C LEU A 169 -5.12 15.29 5.49
N ALA A 170 -5.96 16.31 5.48
CA ALA A 170 -6.48 16.95 4.28
C ALA A 170 -6.72 18.43 4.52
N PHE A 171 -6.50 19.25 3.51
CA PHE A 171 -6.77 20.68 3.53
C PHE A 171 -7.90 21.04 2.55
N GLY A 172 -8.77 21.93 3.00
CA GLY A 172 -9.78 22.57 2.18
C GLY A 172 -10.60 23.55 3.01
N SER A 173 -11.25 24.52 2.36
CA SER A 173 -12.01 25.57 3.07
C SER A 173 -11.18 26.26 4.18
N ASP A 174 -9.91 26.59 3.87
CA ASP A 174 -8.96 27.24 4.77
C ASP A 174 -8.80 26.56 6.15
N THR A 175 -8.89 25.23 6.13
CA THR A 175 -8.91 24.38 7.33
C THR A 175 -8.12 23.10 7.06
N VAL A 176 -7.26 22.74 8.01
CA VAL A 176 -6.57 21.45 8.04
C VAL A 176 -7.44 20.48 8.82
N PHE A 177 -7.84 19.39 8.19
CA PHE A 177 -8.61 18.32 8.80
C PHE A 177 -7.70 17.15 9.14
N LEU A 178 -7.78 16.70 10.38
CA LEU A 178 -7.10 15.50 10.88
C LEU A 178 -8.16 14.45 11.21
N SER A 179 -8.06 13.29 10.57
CA SER A 179 -8.79 12.09 11.00
C SER A 179 -7.84 11.17 11.77
N THR A 180 -8.26 10.56 12.88
CA THR A 180 -7.39 9.72 13.72
C THR A 180 -7.95 8.31 13.93
N GLY A 181 -7.07 7.35 14.20
CA GLY A 181 -7.46 6.00 14.62
C GLY A 181 -8.25 5.95 15.95
N TYR A 182 -8.31 7.05 16.71
CA TYR A 182 -9.14 7.18 17.91
C TYR A 182 -10.62 7.53 17.62
N GLY A 183 -11.04 7.44 16.36
CA GLY A 183 -12.41 7.74 15.95
C GLY A 183 -12.79 9.21 16.10
N ARG A 184 -11.83 10.11 15.91
CA ARG A 184 -12.04 11.56 15.97
C ARG A 184 -11.63 12.23 14.66
N VAL A 185 -12.36 13.29 14.32
CA VAL A 185 -12.02 14.23 13.27
C VAL A 185 -11.85 15.61 13.90
N TYR A 186 -10.73 16.26 13.62
CA TYR A 186 -10.41 17.61 14.10
C TYR A 186 -10.33 18.55 12.90
N ALA A 187 -10.81 19.77 13.09
CA ALA A 187 -10.62 20.88 12.17
C ALA A 187 -9.72 21.92 12.81
N LEU A 188 -8.59 22.21 12.18
CA LEU A 188 -7.56 23.11 12.68
C LEU A 188 -7.43 24.32 11.75
N GLU A 189 -7.20 25.49 12.33
CA GLU A 189 -6.78 26.65 11.56
C GLU A 189 -5.40 26.41 10.94
N GLU A 190 -5.31 26.57 9.62
CA GLU A 190 -4.08 26.32 8.86
C GLU A 190 -2.89 27.15 9.36
N LYS A 191 -3.13 28.42 9.75
CA LYS A 191 -2.09 29.34 10.17
C LYS A 191 -1.53 29.08 11.57
N THR A 192 -2.37 28.59 12.49
CA THR A 192 -2.05 28.59 13.92
C THR A 192 -2.15 27.22 14.59
N GLY A 193 -2.76 26.23 13.92
CA GLY A 193 -3.09 24.94 14.51
C GLY A 193 -4.23 24.99 15.53
N LYS A 194 -4.89 26.15 15.73
CA LYS A 194 -5.99 26.27 16.69
C LYS A 194 -7.17 25.40 16.29
N LEU A 195 -7.71 24.66 17.26
CA LEU A 195 -8.88 23.82 17.08
C LEU A 195 -10.12 24.69 16.80
N LYS A 196 -10.73 24.50 15.63
CA LYS A 196 -12.04 25.07 15.26
C LYS A 196 -13.19 24.21 15.78
N TRP A 197 -13.14 22.90 15.51
CA TRP A 197 -14.11 21.93 16.00
C TRP A 197 -13.50 20.52 16.07
N MET A 198 -14.13 19.66 16.88
CA MET A 198 -13.83 18.23 16.93
C MET A 198 -15.11 17.41 16.88
N LYS A 199 -15.11 16.34 16.10
CA LYS A 199 -16.22 15.39 15.98
C LYS A 199 -15.77 13.99 16.38
N LYS A 200 -16.46 13.39 17.35
CA LYS A 200 -16.36 11.96 17.67
C LYS A 200 -17.25 11.15 16.72
N LEU A 201 -16.72 10.08 16.16
CA LEU A 201 -17.42 9.12 15.31
C LEU A 201 -17.45 7.73 15.96
N GLN A 202 -18.25 6.84 15.38
CA GLN A 202 -18.36 5.45 15.81
C GLN A 202 -17.35 4.61 15.01
N GLY A 203 -16.13 4.51 15.54
CA GLY A 203 -15.07 3.65 15.01
C GLY A 203 -13.79 4.39 14.61
N PRO A 204 -12.62 3.73 14.64
CA PRO A 204 -11.34 4.24 14.14
C PRO A 204 -11.38 4.69 12.68
N MET A 205 -10.66 5.77 12.34
CA MET A 205 -10.50 6.20 10.95
C MET A 205 -9.41 5.37 10.27
N ARG A 206 -9.75 4.66 9.20
CA ARG A 206 -8.80 3.79 8.50
C ARG A 206 -7.92 4.56 7.52
N ALA A 207 -8.48 5.59 6.88
CA ALA A 207 -7.86 6.33 5.80
C ALA A 207 -7.79 7.84 6.12
N PRO A 208 -6.93 8.60 5.42
CA PRO A 208 -6.99 10.06 5.43
C PRO A 208 -8.37 10.59 4.96
N PRO A 209 -8.76 11.81 5.38
CA PRO A 209 -9.99 12.43 4.91
C PRO A 209 -9.88 12.86 3.45
N ALA A 210 -11.02 12.99 2.77
CA ALA A 210 -11.14 13.74 1.52
C ALA A 210 -12.03 14.98 1.74
N VAL A 211 -11.64 16.13 1.19
CA VAL A 211 -12.32 17.41 1.44
C VAL A 211 -12.69 18.06 0.11
N ALA A 212 -13.97 18.30 -0.14
CA ALA A 212 -14.43 18.95 -1.35
C ALA A 212 -15.82 19.56 -1.16
N GLY A 213 -16.08 20.70 -1.81
CA GLY A 213 -17.41 21.33 -1.83
C GLY A 213 -17.99 21.59 -0.44
N GLY A 214 -17.17 22.04 0.52
CA GLY A 214 -17.58 22.32 1.90
C GLY A 214 -17.89 21.07 2.74
N ARG A 215 -17.43 19.89 2.32
CA ARG A 215 -17.66 18.62 3.01
C ARG A 215 -16.34 17.90 3.30
N VAL A 216 -16.33 17.14 4.38
CA VAL A 216 -15.24 16.23 4.77
C VAL A 216 -15.77 14.81 4.74
N PHE A 217 -15.13 13.94 3.98
CA PHE A 217 -15.46 12.54 3.82
C PHE A 217 -14.42 11.70 4.55
N VAL A 218 -14.86 10.88 5.51
CA VAL A 218 -13.99 10.00 6.28
C VAL A 218 -14.51 8.57 6.25
N VAL A 219 -13.59 7.61 6.21
CA VAL A 219 -13.89 6.18 6.16
C VAL A 219 -13.35 5.49 7.41
N THR A 220 -14.24 4.77 8.10
CA THR A 220 -13.89 4.00 9.29
C THR A 220 -13.29 2.65 8.93
N ILE A 221 -12.68 1.97 9.91
CA ILE A 221 -12.19 0.59 9.77
C ILE A 221 -13.30 -0.42 9.46
N ASP A 222 -14.53 -0.12 9.86
CA ASP A 222 -15.73 -0.95 9.64
C ASP A 222 -16.43 -0.64 8.30
N ASN A 223 -15.73 0.01 7.37
CA ASN A 223 -16.26 0.41 6.06
C ASN A 223 -17.51 1.32 6.13
N HIS A 224 -17.55 2.22 7.12
CA HIS A 224 -18.52 3.31 7.16
C HIS A 224 -17.91 4.58 6.60
N LEU A 225 -18.57 5.15 5.59
CA LEU A 225 -18.32 6.50 5.12
C LEU A 225 -19.20 7.48 5.89
N VAL A 226 -18.59 8.56 6.37
CA VAL A 226 -19.29 9.67 7.02
C VAL A 226 -18.97 10.95 6.28
N ALA A 227 -20.00 11.68 5.85
CA ALA A 227 -19.87 13.03 5.33
C ALA A 227 -20.19 14.04 6.41
N LEU A 228 -19.25 14.95 6.66
CA LEU A 228 -19.36 16.04 7.63
C LEU A 228 -19.39 17.39 6.90
N ASN A 229 -20.09 18.35 7.48
CA ASN A 229 -19.96 19.75 7.10
C ASN A 229 -18.56 20.25 7.49
N ALA A 230 -17.81 20.84 6.56
CA ALA A 230 -16.43 21.27 6.80
C ALA A 230 -16.33 22.41 7.84
N ALA A 231 -17.34 23.28 7.92
CA ALA A 231 -17.35 24.42 8.82
C ALA A 231 -17.79 24.06 10.24
N SER A 232 -18.79 23.19 10.40
CA SER A 232 -19.39 22.87 11.71
C SER A 232 -19.03 21.49 12.27
N GLY A 233 -18.55 20.57 11.44
CA GLY A 233 -18.34 19.16 11.82
C GLY A 233 -19.66 18.37 11.99
N GLU A 234 -20.80 18.96 11.63
CA GLU A 234 -22.09 18.28 11.66
C GLU A 234 -22.15 17.15 10.63
N ARG A 235 -22.76 16.04 11.02
CA ARG A 235 -22.92 14.90 10.14
C ARG A 235 -24.05 15.17 9.15
N LEU A 236 -23.71 15.19 7.87
CA LEU A 236 -24.65 15.40 6.78
C LEU A 236 -25.35 14.11 6.39
N TRP A 237 -24.57 13.04 6.20
CA TRP A 237 -25.07 11.72 5.83
C TRP A 237 -23.99 10.65 6.06
N THR A 238 -24.40 9.38 5.98
CA THR A 238 -23.51 8.22 6.10
C THR A 238 -23.85 7.16 5.07
N HIS A 239 -22.86 6.32 4.75
CA HIS A 239 -23.03 5.12 3.94
C HIS A 239 -22.22 3.99 4.57
N ALA A 240 -22.72 2.76 4.53
CA ALA A 240 -22.04 1.58 5.05
C ALA A 240 -21.82 0.57 3.92
N GLY A 241 -20.59 0.08 3.78
CA GLY A 241 -20.27 -1.09 2.98
C GLY A 241 -20.32 -2.38 3.80
N LEU A 242 -19.84 -3.48 3.24
CA LEU A 242 -19.70 -4.74 3.96
C LEU A 242 -18.61 -4.61 5.04
N ALA A 243 -18.95 -4.97 6.28
CA ALA A 243 -17.98 -5.06 7.36
C ALA A 243 -16.99 -6.21 7.07
N GLU A 244 -15.72 -5.98 7.37
CA GLU A 244 -14.66 -6.97 7.21
C GLU A 244 -13.85 -7.08 8.49
N ILE A 245 -13.58 -8.32 8.91
CA ILE A 245 -12.84 -8.61 10.14
C ILE A 245 -11.33 -8.47 9.92
N ALA A 246 -10.87 -8.68 8.68
CA ALA A 246 -9.46 -8.59 8.31
C ALA A 246 -9.26 -7.59 7.16
N GLY A 247 -8.22 -6.76 7.26
CA GLY A 247 -7.85 -5.81 6.22
C GLY A 247 -6.38 -5.43 6.32
N LEU A 248 -5.80 -5.01 5.19
CA LEU A 248 -4.46 -4.43 5.20
C LEU A 248 -4.41 -3.19 6.10
N LEU A 249 -3.22 -2.92 6.64
CA LEU A 249 -2.95 -1.74 7.43
C LEU A 249 -3.02 -0.45 6.57
N GLY A 250 -3.67 0.58 7.11
CA GLY A 250 -4.00 1.83 6.41
C GLY A 250 -5.20 1.68 5.48
N GLY A 251 -5.54 2.73 4.73
CA GLY A 251 -6.62 2.69 3.76
C GLY A 251 -6.55 3.79 2.72
N ALA A 252 -7.34 3.60 1.67
CA ALA A 252 -7.46 4.54 0.57
C ALA A 252 -8.36 5.72 0.94
N ALA A 253 -7.92 6.93 0.63
CA ALA A 253 -8.76 8.11 0.74
C ALA A 253 -9.88 8.06 -0.33
N PRO A 254 -11.11 8.52 -0.02
CA PRO A 254 -12.15 8.69 -1.03
C PRO A 254 -11.71 9.69 -2.10
N ALA A 255 -12.09 9.45 -3.36
CA ALA A 255 -11.84 10.40 -4.44
C ALA A 255 -13.10 11.22 -4.71
N VAL A 256 -12.97 12.54 -4.91
CA VAL A 256 -14.09 13.44 -5.13
C VAL A 256 -13.87 14.28 -6.37
N GLU A 257 -14.84 14.29 -7.27
CA GLU A 257 -14.89 15.20 -8.41
C GLU A 257 -16.33 15.64 -8.66
N GLY A 258 -16.55 16.96 -8.68
CA GLY A 258 -17.88 17.54 -8.80
C GLY A 258 -18.80 17.05 -7.67
N ASN A 259 -19.89 16.37 -8.03
CA ASN A 259 -20.88 15.83 -7.09
C ASN A 259 -20.74 14.32 -6.86
N THR A 260 -19.63 13.71 -7.27
CA THR A 260 -19.40 12.26 -7.12
C THR A 260 -18.25 12.01 -6.15
N VAL A 261 -18.52 11.20 -5.13
CA VAL A 261 -17.54 10.64 -4.21
C VAL A 261 -17.36 9.16 -4.55
N ILE A 262 -16.14 8.77 -4.93
CA ILE A 262 -15.76 7.38 -5.12
C ILE A 262 -15.13 6.87 -3.83
N VAL A 263 -15.71 5.80 -3.29
CA VAL A 263 -15.43 5.33 -1.94
C VAL A 263 -14.94 3.89 -2.03
N PRO A 264 -13.65 3.66 -1.73
CA PRO A 264 -13.08 2.32 -1.65
C PRO A 264 -13.29 1.72 -0.25
N TYR A 265 -13.66 0.46 -0.19
CA TYR A 265 -13.76 -0.30 1.07
C TYR A 265 -12.79 -1.48 1.11
N SER A 266 -12.50 -1.98 2.32
CA SER A 266 -11.59 -3.12 2.48
C SER A 266 -12.18 -4.45 2.02
N SER A 267 -13.50 -4.54 1.88
CA SER A 267 -14.24 -5.67 1.31
C SER A 267 -13.99 -5.88 -0.18
N GLY A 268 -13.31 -4.93 -0.84
CA GLY A 268 -13.16 -4.89 -2.29
C GLY A 268 -14.28 -4.12 -2.98
N GLU A 269 -15.28 -3.65 -2.25
CA GLU A 269 -16.34 -2.82 -2.80
C GLU A 269 -15.84 -1.41 -3.12
N ILE A 270 -16.36 -0.86 -4.20
CA ILE A 270 -16.19 0.54 -4.56
C ILE A 270 -17.57 1.11 -4.90
N PHE A 271 -17.87 2.28 -4.32
CA PHE A 271 -19.15 2.95 -4.53
C PHE A 271 -18.92 4.32 -5.15
N ALA A 272 -19.76 4.70 -6.11
CA ALA A 272 -19.97 6.11 -6.44
C ALA A 272 -21.20 6.63 -5.72
N ILE A 273 -21.00 7.69 -4.94
CA ILE A 273 -22.02 8.26 -4.07
C ILE A 273 -22.16 9.74 -4.40
N ARG A 274 -23.39 10.25 -4.40
CA ARG A 274 -23.64 11.69 -4.57
C ARG A 274 -23.19 12.46 -3.34
N ALA A 275 -22.27 13.41 -3.53
CA ALA A 275 -21.70 14.21 -2.46
C ALA A 275 -22.76 14.98 -1.65
N GLU A 276 -23.82 15.42 -2.33
CA GLU A 276 -24.88 16.25 -1.75
C GLU A 276 -25.74 15.53 -0.70
N ASN A 277 -26.03 14.25 -0.87
CA ASN A 277 -27.07 13.56 -0.09
C ASN A 277 -26.77 12.08 0.24
N GLY A 278 -25.61 11.55 -0.15
CA GLY A 278 -25.23 10.18 0.19
C GLY A 278 -25.92 9.09 -0.63
N ARG A 279 -26.68 9.43 -1.68
CA ARG A 279 -27.31 8.42 -2.54
C ARG A 279 -26.27 7.72 -3.41
N VAL A 280 -26.32 6.39 -3.44
CA VAL A 280 -25.50 5.57 -4.33
C VAL A 280 -25.93 5.79 -5.78
N ALA A 281 -24.98 6.17 -6.63
CA ALA A 281 -25.15 6.25 -8.08
C ALA A 281 -24.89 4.89 -8.73
N TRP A 282 -23.81 4.22 -8.32
CA TRP A 282 -23.47 2.85 -8.71
C TRP A 282 -22.50 2.23 -7.69
N SER A 283 -22.37 0.90 -7.75
CA SER A 283 -21.43 0.13 -6.95
C SER A 283 -20.76 -0.95 -7.80
N ASP A 284 -19.54 -1.32 -7.45
CA ASP A 284 -18.80 -2.41 -8.09
C ASP A 284 -17.93 -3.16 -7.06
N ALA A 285 -17.46 -4.38 -7.40
CA ALA A 285 -16.65 -5.23 -6.54
C ALA A 285 -15.33 -5.64 -7.25
N LEU A 286 -14.21 -5.26 -6.66
CA LEU A 286 -12.87 -5.48 -7.21
C LEU A 286 -12.23 -6.80 -6.74
N SER A 287 -13.04 -7.73 -6.23
CA SER A 287 -12.63 -9.06 -5.80
C SER A 287 -12.77 -10.09 -6.94
N PRO A 288 -11.80 -11.01 -7.14
CA PRO A 288 -11.89 -12.08 -8.14
C PRO A 288 -13.22 -12.85 -8.06
N ALA A 289 -13.85 -13.13 -9.20
CA ALA A 289 -15.14 -13.82 -9.25
C ALA A 289 -15.06 -15.30 -8.85
N ARG A 290 -13.87 -15.90 -8.92
CA ARG A 290 -13.57 -17.26 -8.44
C ARG A 290 -12.49 -17.20 -7.35
N ARG A 291 -12.86 -17.48 -6.10
CA ARG A 291 -11.92 -17.81 -5.03
C ARG A 291 -11.44 -19.25 -5.26
N ILE A 292 -10.42 -19.43 -6.08
CA ILE A 292 -9.88 -20.79 -6.36
C ILE A 292 -8.93 -21.25 -5.25
N ASP A 293 -8.42 -20.33 -4.43
CA ASP A 293 -7.64 -20.65 -3.23
C ASP A 293 -8.30 -20.07 -1.97
N ALA A 294 -8.44 -20.92 -0.93
CA ALA A 294 -8.88 -20.55 0.41
C ALA A 294 -7.81 -19.77 1.20
N LEU A 295 -6.65 -19.48 0.59
CA LEU A 295 -5.73 -18.47 1.09
C LEU A 295 -6.37 -17.11 0.86
N ALA A 296 -6.92 -16.53 1.94
CA ALA A 296 -7.59 -15.25 1.96
C ALA A 296 -6.71 -14.12 1.40
N THR A 297 -6.74 -13.92 0.08
CA THR A 297 -6.22 -12.69 -0.51
C THR A 297 -7.15 -11.56 -0.09
N LEU A 298 -6.65 -10.68 0.77
CA LEU A 298 -7.42 -9.53 1.25
C LEU A 298 -7.90 -8.72 0.04
N ALA A 299 -9.21 -8.51 -0.04
CA ALA A 299 -9.87 -7.81 -1.14
C ALA A 299 -9.63 -6.28 -1.16
N HIS A 300 -8.90 -5.78 -0.16
CA HIS A 300 -8.76 -4.38 0.15
C HIS A 300 -8.37 -3.52 -1.06
N VAL A 301 -9.22 -2.54 -1.39
CA VAL A 301 -8.88 -1.42 -2.28
C VAL A 301 -8.08 -0.38 -1.47
N ARG A 302 -6.77 -0.62 -1.30
CA ARG A 302 -5.91 0.23 -0.47
C ARG A 302 -5.24 1.36 -1.26
N GLY A 303 -5.12 1.24 -2.58
CA GLY A 303 -4.71 2.34 -3.45
C GLY A 303 -5.90 3.28 -3.68
N SER A 304 -5.70 4.59 -3.49
CA SER A 304 -6.77 5.56 -3.65
C SER A 304 -7.31 5.57 -5.09
N PRO A 305 -8.64 5.52 -5.31
CA PRO A 305 -9.21 5.62 -6.65
C PRO A 305 -8.81 6.95 -7.30
N VAL A 306 -8.55 6.96 -8.61
CA VAL A 306 -8.19 8.18 -9.35
C VAL A 306 -9.25 8.51 -10.37
N ILE A 307 -9.84 9.70 -10.24
CA ILE A 307 -10.85 10.21 -11.16
C ILE A 307 -10.15 11.10 -12.19
N ASN A 308 -10.22 10.71 -13.47
CA ASN A 308 -9.70 11.54 -14.54
C ASN A 308 -10.53 11.43 -15.83
N ARG A 309 -11.01 12.58 -16.32
CA ARG A 309 -11.71 12.69 -17.61
C ARG A 309 -12.88 11.71 -17.73
N GLY A 310 -13.69 11.60 -16.68
CA GLY A 310 -14.86 10.72 -16.64
C GLY A 310 -14.55 9.24 -16.35
N LEU A 311 -13.30 8.88 -16.07
CA LEU A 311 -12.91 7.52 -15.70
C LEU A 311 -12.39 7.44 -14.27
N VAL A 312 -12.86 6.45 -13.54
CA VAL A 312 -12.37 6.04 -12.22
C VAL A 312 -11.39 4.88 -12.42
N HIS A 313 -10.15 5.05 -11.98
CA HIS A 313 -9.14 4.00 -11.97
C HIS A 313 -8.95 3.52 -10.54
N ALA A 314 -9.10 2.21 -10.31
CA ALA A 314 -8.98 1.64 -8.98
C ALA A 314 -8.25 0.30 -9.03
N ILE A 315 -7.47 0.03 -7.99
CA ILE A 315 -6.66 -1.18 -7.87
C ILE A 315 -6.91 -1.84 -6.51
N SER A 316 -7.20 -3.13 -6.53
CA SER A 316 -7.34 -3.95 -5.32
C SER A 316 -6.09 -4.77 -5.06
N HIS A 317 -5.83 -5.06 -3.80
CA HIS A 317 -4.77 -5.98 -3.41
C HIS A 317 -5.05 -7.41 -3.93
N SER A 318 -6.32 -7.80 -4.09
CA SER A 318 -6.72 -9.15 -4.55
C SER A 318 -6.51 -9.41 -6.04
N GLY A 319 -5.79 -8.54 -6.76
CA GLY A 319 -5.36 -8.84 -8.12
C GLY A 319 -6.15 -8.15 -9.22
N ARG A 320 -6.91 -7.09 -8.93
CA ARG A 320 -7.74 -6.43 -9.94
C ARG A 320 -7.47 -4.94 -10.07
N LEU A 321 -7.16 -4.52 -11.29
CA LEU A 321 -7.11 -3.13 -11.73
C LEU A 321 -8.25 -2.89 -12.72
N VAL A 322 -9.00 -1.80 -12.54
CA VAL A 322 -10.12 -1.44 -13.42
C VAL A 322 -10.06 0.01 -13.85
N ALA A 323 -10.68 0.30 -15.01
CA ALA A 323 -11.22 1.61 -15.33
C ALA A 323 -12.73 1.53 -15.47
N ILE A 324 -13.43 2.39 -14.76
CA ILE A 324 -14.89 2.46 -14.69
C ILE A 324 -15.33 3.84 -15.19
N ASP A 325 -16.37 3.89 -16.03
CA ASP A 325 -17.03 5.15 -16.36
C ASP A 325 -17.67 5.75 -15.11
N GLN A 326 -17.22 6.95 -14.73
CA GLN A 326 -17.60 7.63 -13.49
C GLN A 326 -19.11 7.84 -13.36
N ARG A 327 -19.83 7.99 -14.47
CA ARG A 327 -21.26 8.31 -14.46
C ARG A 327 -22.13 7.05 -14.42
N SER A 328 -21.83 6.08 -15.26
CA SER A 328 -22.66 4.88 -15.45
C SER A 328 -22.25 3.69 -14.58
N GLY A 329 -21.00 3.67 -14.09
CA GLY A 329 -20.45 2.52 -13.38
C GLY A 329 -20.04 1.38 -14.32
N ALA A 330 -20.08 1.57 -15.65
CA ALA A 330 -19.66 0.56 -16.60
C ALA A 330 -18.13 0.38 -16.57
N ARG A 331 -17.66 -0.87 -16.40
CA ARG A 331 -16.24 -1.20 -16.60
C ARG A 331 -15.86 -1.01 -18.06
N ILE A 332 -14.95 -0.07 -18.32
CA ILE A 332 -14.38 0.16 -19.65
C ILE A 332 -13.32 -0.90 -19.96
N TRP A 333 -12.49 -1.23 -18.98
CA TRP A 333 -11.54 -2.33 -19.08
C TRP A 333 -11.13 -2.80 -17.68
N GLU A 334 -10.59 -4.02 -17.63
CA GLU A 334 -10.00 -4.61 -16.42
C GLU A 334 -8.71 -5.38 -16.72
N ARG A 335 -7.86 -5.52 -15.70
CA ARG A 335 -6.63 -6.31 -15.72
C ARG A 335 -6.42 -7.08 -14.43
N SER A 336 -5.83 -8.26 -14.55
CA SER A 336 -5.44 -9.14 -13.45
C SER A 336 -4.14 -8.68 -12.78
N ILE A 337 -4.08 -7.41 -12.38
CA ILE A 337 -2.93 -6.79 -11.71
C ILE A 337 -3.39 -6.29 -10.35
N GLY A 338 -2.76 -6.80 -9.29
CA GLY A 338 -3.02 -6.38 -7.91
C GLY A 338 -1.96 -5.41 -7.42
N GLY A 339 -2.38 -4.48 -6.57
CA GLY A 339 -1.51 -3.46 -6.00
C GLY A 339 -2.16 -2.77 -4.82
N VAL A 340 -1.34 -2.08 -4.04
CA VAL A 340 -1.76 -1.36 -2.84
C VAL A 340 -1.49 0.15 -2.92
N GLU A 341 -0.75 0.58 -3.94
CA GLU A 341 -0.41 1.98 -4.14
C GLU A 341 -1.36 2.65 -5.13
N THR A 342 -1.52 3.96 -4.99
CA THR A 342 -2.41 4.77 -5.84
C THR A 342 -1.89 4.79 -7.29
N PRO A 343 -2.69 4.41 -8.30
CA PRO A 343 -2.28 4.53 -9.70
C PRO A 343 -2.05 5.99 -10.09
N TRP A 344 -1.02 6.26 -10.87
CA TRP A 344 -0.70 7.61 -11.34
C TRP A 344 -1.15 7.84 -12.78
N VAL A 345 -2.00 8.84 -13.03
CA VAL A 345 -2.56 9.12 -14.36
C VAL A 345 -1.93 10.36 -14.98
N ALA A 346 -1.33 10.22 -16.17
CA ALA A 346 -0.78 11.34 -16.94
C ALA A 346 -0.98 11.16 -18.45
N GLY A 347 -1.62 12.13 -19.09
CA GLY A 347 -1.94 12.07 -20.51
C GLY A 347 -2.84 10.87 -20.84
N ASP A 348 -2.34 9.99 -21.71
CA ASP A 348 -3.02 8.75 -22.10
C ASP A 348 -2.43 7.50 -21.45
N PHE A 349 -1.66 7.68 -20.37
CA PHE A 349 -1.00 6.60 -19.66
C PHE A 349 -1.33 6.59 -18.16
N ILE A 350 -1.21 5.39 -17.60
CA ILE A 350 -1.32 5.12 -16.16
C ILE A 350 -0.05 4.39 -15.74
N TYR A 351 0.50 4.77 -14.60
CA TYR A 351 1.64 4.12 -13.96
C TYR A 351 1.22 3.55 -12.62
N LEU A 352 1.66 2.35 -12.27
CA LEU A 352 1.29 1.72 -10.99
C LEU A 352 2.32 0.69 -10.56
N LEU A 353 2.39 0.46 -9.24
CA LEU A 353 3.18 -0.59 -8.61
C LEU A 353 2.29 -1.79 -8.28
N SER A 354 2.71 -2.99 -8.68
CA SER A 354 2.03 -4.23 -8.31
C SER A 354 2.51 -4.79 -6.97
N ASN A 355 1.75 -5.74 -6.42
CA ASN A 355 2.13 -6.52 -5.24
C ASN A 355 3.43 -7.34 -5.45
N GLN A 356 3.87 -7.51 -6.69
CA GLN A 356 5.06 -8.27 -7.05
C GLN A 356 6.30 -7.36 -7.25
N ALA A 357 6.26 -6.12 -6.76
CA ALA A 357 7.32 -5.12 -6.94
C ALA A 357 7.63 -4.88 -8.43
N GLU A 358 6.61 -4.79 -9.27
CA GLU A 358 6.75 -4.45 -10.68
C GLU A 358 6.07 -3.11 -10.96
N LEU A 359 6.78 -2.21 -11.61
CA LEU A 359 6.25 -0.93 -12.09
C LEU A 359 5.72 -1.11 -13.50
N TYR A 360 4.46 -0.75 -13.72
CA TYR A 360 3.80 -0.85 -15.02
C TYR A 360 3.56 0.52 -15.64
N CYS A 361 3.54 0.56 -16.97
CA CYS A 361 2.89 1.62 -17.75
C CYS A 361 1.80 1.00 -18.61
N LEU A 362 0.58 1.54 -18.54
CA LEU A 362 -0.57 1.08 -19.31
C LEU A 362 -1.22 2.24 -20.05
N THR A 363 -1.86 1.95 -21.18
CA THR A 363 -2.74 2.92 -21.85
C THR A 363 -3.98 3.18 -20.99
N ARG A 364 -4.31 4.44 -20.73
CA ARG A 364 -5.43 4.84 -19.86
C ARG A 364 -6.80 4.37 -20.35
N ARG A 365 -7.04 4.42 -21.66
CA ARG A 365 -8.35 4.07 -22.25
C ARG A 365 -8.55 2.57 -22.51
N GLY A 366 -7.49 1.80 -22.65
CA GLY A 366 -7.57 0.38 -23.05
C GLY A 366 -6.90 -0.61 -22.12
N GLY A 367 -6.23 -0.15 -21.07
CA GLY A 367 -5.49 -0.98 -20.13
C GLY A 367 -4.39 -1.83 -20.77
N ARG A 368 -3.89 -1.50 -21.97
CA ARG A 368 -2.81 -2.27 -22.62
C ARG A 368 -1.48 -1.94 -21.99
N ILE A 369 -0.69 -2.96 -21.67
CA ILE A 369 0.61 -2.80 -21.02
C ILE A 369 1.62 -2.34 -22.07
N ARG A 370 2.18 -1.15 -21.85
CA ARG A 370 3.20 -0.54 -22.69
C ARG A 370 4.60 -1.03 -22.35
N TRP A 371 4.91 -1.11 -21.06
CA TRP A 371 6.15 -1.67 -20.53
C TRP A 371 5.94 -2.10 -19.08
N VAL A 372 6.80 -3.01 -18.63
CA VAL A 372 6.87 -3.49 -17.24
C VAL A 372 8.32 -3.44 -16.79
N ARG A 373 8.57 -2.95 -15.58
CA ARG A 373 9.88 -2.95 -14.93
C ARG A 373 9.80 -3.69 -13.60
N PRO A 374 10.42 -4.87 -13.48
CA PRO A 374 10.65 -5.49 -12.18
C PRO A 374 11.58 -4.62 -11.34
N LEU A 375 11.24 -4.45 -10.06
CA LEU A 375 12.07 -3.83 -9.03
C LEU A 375 12.61 -4.91 -8.08
N PRO A 376 13.71 -4.64 -7.37
CA PRO A 376 14.21 -5.53 -6.33
C PRO A 376 13.14 -5.84 -5.28
N LYS A 377 12.97 -7.12 -4.93
CA LYS A 377 12.01 -7.58 -3.92
C LYS A 377 12.62 -7.68 -2.53
N PHE A 378 13.93 -7.83 -2.47
CA PHE A 378 14.72 -8.13 -1.28
C PHE A 378 16.00 -7.30 -1.33
N GLU A 379 16.47 -6.85 -0.17
CA GLU A 379 17.79 -6.22 -0.01
C GLU A 379 18.89 -7.23 -0.35
N ASP A 380 18.73 -8.49 0.09
CA ASP A 380 19.52 -9.62 -0.37
C ASP A 380 18.67 -10.57 -1.24
N PRO A 381 18.80 -10.52 -2.58
CA PRO A 381 18.05 -11.39 -3.47
C PRO A 381 18.43 -12.89 -3.40
N GLN A 382 19.65 -13.23 -2.98
CA GLN A 382 20.11 -14.61 -2.95
C GLN A 382 19.50 -15.33 -1.75
N ASP A 383 19.56 -14.69 -0.59
CA ASP A 383 19.05 -15.25 0.67
C ASP A 383 17.57 -14.90 0.91
N LYS A 384 16.99 -14.04 0.07
CA LYS A 384 15.61 -13.52 0.18
C LYS A 384 15.36 -12.83 1.52
N GLU A 385 16.36 -12.11 2.01
CA GLU A 385 16.32 -11.35 3.25
C GLU A 385 16.03 -9.87 3.00
N GLY A 386 15.43 -9.20 3.99
CA GLY A 386 15.07 -7.78 3.90
C GLY A 386 14.03 -7.49 2.79
N PRO A 387 12.77 -7.95 2.92
CA PRO A 387 11.74 -7.69 1.92
C PRO A 387 11.49 -6.18 1.75
N ILE A 388 11.58 -5.72 0.50
CA ILE A 388 11.43 -4.31 0.14
C ILE A 388 9.97 -4.00 -0.17
N LYS A 389 9.40 -3.02 0.53
CA LYS A 389 8.12 -2.40 0.18
C LYS A 389 8.37 -1.14 -0.63
N TRP A 390 7.86 -1.10 -1.85
CA TRP A 390 7.91 0.06 -2.71
C TRP A 390 6.64 0.92 -2.59
N SER A 391 6.81 2.23 -2.55
CA SER A 391 5.73 3.22 -2.48
C SER A 391 5.80 4.19 -3.66
N GLY A 392 4.64 4.66 -4.13
CA GLY A 392 4.51 5.49 -5.35
C GLY A 392 3.75 4.77 -6.47
N PRO A 393 3.94 5.11 -7.77
CA PRO A 393 4.90 6.06 -8.30
C PRO A 393 4.39 7.50 -8.30
N VAL A 394 5.31 8.46 -8.29
CA VAL A 394 5.03 9.89 -8.49
C VAL A 394 5.71 10.37 -9.77
N LEU A 395 4.93 10.88 -10.72
CA LEU A 395 5.48 11.47 -11.95
C LEU A 395 5.83 12.93 -11.74
N VAL A 396 7.10 13.26 -11.91
CA VAL A 396 7.61 14.61 -11.78
C VAL A 396 8.66 14.88 -12.85
N SER A 397 8.37 15.82 -13.75
CA SER A 397 9.12 16.01 -14.99
C SER A 397 9.33 14.66 -15.70
N ASP A 398 10.50 14.42 -16.30
CA ASP A 398 10.79 13.22 -17.07
C ASP A 398 11.14 11.96 -16.24
N ARG A 399 10.59 11.84 -15.01
CA ARG A 399 10.86 10.71 -14.11
C ARG A 399 9.65 10.30 -13.29
N LEU A 400 9.48 8.99 -13.14
CA LEU A 400 8.73 8.36 -12.08
C LEU A 400 9.65 8.19 -10.88
N VAL A 401 9.21 8.62 -9.71
CA VAL A 401 9.89 8.41 -8.44
C VAL A 401 9.16 7.33 -7.66
N VAL A 402 9.90 6.32 -7.22
CA VAL A 402 9.43 5.28 -6.29
C VAL A 402 10.39 5.20 -5.11
N THR A 403 9.87 4.91 -3.92
CA THR A 403 10.66 4.89 -2.67
C THR A 403 10.53 3.54 -2.00
N GLY A 404 11.61 3.04 -1.41
CA GLY A 404 11.69 1.73 -0.80
C GLY A 404 11.81 1.78 0.73
N SER A 405 11.29 0.76 1.39
CA SER A 405 11.41 0.58 2.84
C SER A 405 12.85 0.39 3.34
N HIS A 406 13.79 0.12 2.44
CA HIS A 406 15.23 -0.03 2.70
C HIS A 406 16.02 1.28 2.55
N GLY A 407 15.34 2.41 2.32
CA GLY A 407 15.97 3.73 2.32
C GLY A 407 16.51 4.19 0.98
N GLU A 408 16.12 3.57 -0.14
CA GLU A 408 16.43 4.08 -1.47
C GLU A 408 15.20 4.73 -2.14
N ALA A 409 15.45 5.79 -2.90
CA ALA A 409 14.52 6.32 -3.90
C ALA A 409 15.07 6.07 -5.31
N LEU A 410 14.26 5.49 -6.19
CA LEU A 410 14.61 5.26 -7.59
C LEU A 410 13.91 6.28 -8.49
N SER A 411 14.68 6.79 -9.46
CA SER A 411 14.17 7.56 -10.58
C SER A 411 14.10 6.66 -11.81
N ILE A 412 12.94 6.58 -12.46
CA ILE A 412 12.68 5.68 -13.59
C ILE A 412 12.07 6.48 -14.73
N SER A 413 12.48 6.21 -15.97
CA SER A 413 11.90 6.85 -17.16
C SER A 413 10.42 6.46 -17.32
N PRO A 414 9.48 7.42 -17.35
CA PRO A 414 8.07 7.13 -17.65
C PRO A 414 7.87 6.63 -19.09
N TYR A 415 8.85 6.88 -19.97
CA TYR A 415 8.78 6.55 -21.38
C TYR A 415 9.17 5.10 -21.68
N THR A 416 10.18 4.59 -20.97
CA THR A 416 10.82 3.30 -21.28
C THR A 416 10.88 2.35 -20.10
N GLY A 417 10.56 2.81 -18.89
CA GLY A 417 10.73 2.04 -17.65
C GLY A 417 12.20 1.84 -17.26
N VAL A 418 13.17 2.45 -17.94
CA VAL A 418 14.61 2.32 -17.63
C VAL A 418 14.96 3.17 -16.40
N PRO A 419 15.70 2.64 -15.40
CA PRO A 419 16.21 3.42 -14.29
C PRO A 419 17.11 4.57 -14.77
N LEU A 420 16.87 5.76 -14.23
CA LEU A 420 17.63 6.99 -14.51
C LEU A 420 18.66 7.28 -13.42
N GLY A 421 18.43 6.79 -12.20
CA GLY A 421 19.30 7.00 -11.06
C GLY A 421 18.66 6.58 -9.74
N ARG A 422 19.43 6.62 -8.66
CA ARG A 422 18.98 6.34 -7.30
C ARG A 422 19.56 7.36 -6.32
N VAL A 423 18.90 7.52 -5.18
CA VAL A 423 19.38 8.32 -4.05
C VAL A 423 19.13 7.52 -2.77
N GLU A 424 20.13 7.49 -1.89
CA GLU A 424 20.01 6.94 -0.54
C GLU A 424 19.45 7.99 0.41
N LEU A 425 18.59 7.56 1.32
CA LEU A 425 17.88 8.37 2.29
C LEU A 425 18.17 7.82 3.70
N PRO A 426 18.19 8.69 4.73
CA PRO A 426 18.64 8.32 6.08
C PRO A 426 17.74 7.29 6.78
N GLY A 427 16.55 7.02 6.25
CA GLY A 427 15.66 5.98 6.74
C GLY A 427 14.80 5.40 5.63
N GLY A 428 14.26 4.21 5.90
CA GLY A 428 13.31 3.54 5.02
C GLY A 428 12.06 4.39 4.76
N ILE A 429 11.40 4.19 3.63
CA ILE A 429 10.19 4.95 3.26
C ILE A 429 9.07 3.99 2.86
N SER A 430 7.95 4.10 3.56
CA SER A 430 6.74 3.30 3.28
C SER A 430 5.55 4.13 2.79
N ILE A 431 5.77 5.43 2.58
CA ILE A 431 4.77 6.39 2.14
C ILE A 431 5.28 7.03 0.84
N ALA A 432 4.44 7.10 -0.18
CA ALA A 432 4.80 7.74 -1.44
C ALA A 432 5.26 9.20 -1.21
N PRO A 433 6.29 9.68 -1.93
CA PRO A 433 6.74 11.05 -1.79
C PRO A 433 5.65 12.03 -2.25
N VAL A 434 5.76 13.29 -1.82
CA VAL A 434 4.86 14.36 -2.27
C VAL A 434 5.66 15.44 -3.00
N VAL A 435 5.03 16.09 -3.97
CA VAL A 435 5.68 17.15 -4.75
C VAL A 435 4.85 18.41 -4.65
N ALA A 436 5.44 19.54 -4.31
CA ALA A 436 4.78 20.83 -4.32
C ALA A 436 5.81 21.94 -4.52
N ASP A 437 5.43 22.97 -5.29
CA ASP A 437 6.25 24.12 -5.66
C ASP A 437 7.66 23.77 -6.18
N GLY A 438 7.74 22.67 -6.95
CA GLY A 438 9.00 22.19 -7.49
C GLY A 438 9.96 21.64 -6.44
N THR A 439 9.42 21.23 -5.28
CA THR A 439 10.14 20.54 -4.21
C THR A 439 9.55 19.14 -4.04
N LEU A 440 10.43 18.16 -3.90
CA LEU A 440 10.08 16.77 -3.59
C LEU A 440 10.29 16.54 -2.10
N TYR A 441 9.26 16.09 -1.41
CA TYR A 441 9.30 15.78 0.02
C TYR A 441 9.23 14.27 0.23
N PHE A 442 10.15 13.78 1.05
CA PHE A 442 10.19 12.41 1.51
C PHE A 442 9.88 12.39 3.00
N PHE A 443 9.01 11.48 3.43
CA PHE A 443 8.72 11.27 4.83
C PHE A 443 9.16 9.86 5.22
N THR A 444 10.19 9.78 6.06
CA THR A 444 10.82 8.51 6.41
C THR A 444 10.04 7.77 7.47
N ASN A 445 10.28 6.48 7.56
CA ASN A 445 9.78 5.63 8.63
C ASN A 445 10.27 6.08 10.00
N ASN A 446 11.31 6.90 10.11
CA ASN A 446 11.81 7.45 11.37
C ASN A 446 11.17 8.80 11.72
N ALA A 447 10.08 9.18 11.03
CA ALA A 447 9.45 10.50 11.12
C ALA A 447 10.35 11.67 10.76
N GLU A 448 11.28 11.49 9.82
CA GLU A 448 12.04 12.61 9.26
C GLU A 448 11.38 13.11 7.98
N LEU A 449 11.11 14.41 7.90
CA LEU A 449 10.64 15.08 6.70
C LEU A 449 11.85 15.68 5.97
N ILE A 450 12.04 15.32 4.71
CA ILE A 450 13.21 15.69 3.92
C ILE A 450 12.77 16.40 2.64
N ALA A 451 13.28 17.61 2.41
CA ALA A 451 12.98 18.38 1.21
C ALA A 451 14.13 18.35 0.20
N PHE A 452 13.80 18.13 -1.07
CA PHE A 452 14.69 18.09 -2.22
C PHE A 452 14.23 19.12 -3.27
N ARG A 453 15.07 20.11 -3.60
CA ARG A 453 14.72 21.23 -4.48
C ARG A 453 15.82 21.63 -5.46
#